data_AF-A0A1M6NVY1-F1
#
_entry.id   AF-A0A1M6NVY1-F1
#
_cell.length_a   1.000
_cell.length_b   1.000
_cell.length_c   1.000
_cell.angle_alpha   90.00
_cell.angle_beta   90.00
_cell.angle_gamma   90.00
#
_symmetry.space_group_name_H-M   'P 1'
#
loop_
_entity.id
_entity.type
_entity.pdbx_description
1 polymer ?
#
loop_
_entity_poly.entity_id
_entity_poly.type
_entity_poly.pdbx_seq_one_letter_code
_entity_poly.pdbx_strand_id
1 'polypeptide(L)'
;MLILVVILIFFGANKIPELARGLGKGIREFKDASREIRSEFENAGQPQQPYQQQFNQNYAAPAAPQTPDQPLPDAAYTAAPETTPESPGTTYVAPLAPSATGSASPEAPATRPRLDQMS
;
A
#
# COMPACT_ATOMS: atom_id res chain seq x y z
N MET A 1 10.57 26.90 -32.38
CA MET A 1 11.50 28.00 -32.03
C MET A 1 10.91 29.40 -32.22
N LEU A 2 10.11 29.65 -33.26
CA LEU A 2 9.58 30.98 -33.58
C LEU A 2 8.76 31.63 -32.43
N ILE A 3 7.90 30.85 -31.77
CA ILE A 3 7.08 31.33 -30.64
C ILE A 3 7.93 31.81 -29.45
N LEU A 4 8.99 31.09 -29.09
CA LEU A 4 9.88 31.48 -27.99
C LEU A 4 10.61 32.79 -28.31
N VAL A 5 11.05 32.98 -29.56
CA VAL A 5 11.72 34.21 -30.00
C VAL A 5 10.76 35.40 -29.94
N VAL A 6 9.51 35.23 -30.38
CA VAL A 6 8.47 36.26 -30.29
C VAL A 6 8.24 36.68 -28.83
N ILE A 7 8.07 35.72 -27.92
CA ILE A 7 7.88 35.99 -26.49
C ILE A 7 9.11 36.70 -25.89
N LEU A 8 10.33 36.30 -26.29
CA LEU A 8 11.57 36.96 -25.85
C LEU A 8 11.68 38.41 -26.32
N ILE A 9 11.14 38.76 -27.49
CA ILE A 9 11.16 40.14 -27.99
C ILE A 9 10.10 40.98 -27.27
N PHE A 10 8.88 40.46 -27.09
CA PHE A 10 7.80 41.19 -26.41
C PHE A 10 8.06 41.38 -24.91
N PHE A 11 8.51 40.33 -24.22
CA PHE A 11 8.82 40.40 -22.80
C PHE A 11 10.25 40.89 -22.54
N GLY A 12 11.16 40.75 -23.50
CA GLY A 12 12.58 41.04 -23.32
C GLY A 12 13.31 39.91 -22.56
N ALA A 13 14.56 39.65 -22.92
CA ALA A 13 15.39 38.63 -22.27
C ALA A 13 15.54 38.85 -20.75
N ASN A 14 15.34 40.08 -20.27
CA ASN A 14 15.44 40.44 -18.86
C ASN A 14 14.19 40.13 -18.03
N LYS A 15 13.01 39.93 -18.65
CA LYS A 15 11.75 39.69 -17.88
C LYS A 15 11.49 38.23 -17.57
N ILE A 16 11.96 37.30 -18.40
CA ILE A 16 11.89 35.86 -18.08
C ILE A 16 12.58 35.50 -16.77
N PRO A 17 13.83 35.92 -16.48
CA PRO A 17 14.48 35.60 -15.20
C PRO A 17 13.79 36.27 -14.01
N GLU A 18 13.17 37.45 -14.21
CA GLU A 18 12.41 38.16 -13.17
C GLU A 18 11.11 37.42 -12.82
N LEU A 19 10.35 37.00 -13.84
CA LEU A 19 9.15 36.17 -13.69
C LEU A 19 9.46 34.80 -13.11
N ALA A 20 10.52 34.14 -13.57
CA ALA A 20 10.95 32.83 -13.06
C ALA A 20 11.33 32.91 -11.58
N ARG A 21 12.00 34.00 -11.15
CA ARG A 21 12.33 34.22 -9.72
C ARG A 21 11.09 34.46 -8.87
N GLY A 22 10.12 35.24 -9.36
CA GLY A 22 8.86 35.48 -8.66
C GLY A 22 8.01 34.21 -8.55
N LEU A 23 7.82 33.51 -9.66
CA LEU A 23 7.06 32.26 -9.72
C LEU A 23 7.72 31.15 -8.90
N GLY A 24 9.04 31.04 -8.94
CA GLY A 24 9.78 30.03 -8.17
C GLY A 24 9.64 30.20 -6.66
N LYS A 25 9.60 31.46 -6.17
CA LYS A 25 9.32 31.75 -4.75
C LYS A 25 7.88 31.40 -4.39
N GLY A 26 6.91 31.85 -5.19
CA GLY A 26 5.49 31.56 -4.96
C GLY A 26 5.15 30.07 -4.96
N ILE A 27 5.71 29.29 -5.90
CA ILE A 27 5.54 27.83 -5.94
C ILE A 27 6.16 27.18 -4.70
N ARG A 28 7.32 27.68 -4.23
CA ARG A 28 7.97 27.12 -3.05
C ARG A 28 7.16 27.38 -1.79
N GLU A 29 6.72 28.63 -1.57
CA GLU A 29 5.84 29.01 -0.45
C GLU A 29 4.52 28.23 -0.49
N PHE A 30 3.91 28.08 -1.68
CA PHE A 30 2.70 27.28 -1.85
C PHE A 30 2.92 25.80 -1.48
N LYS A 31 4.03 25.20 -1.92
CA LYS A 31 4.36 23.80 -1.61
C LYS A 31 4.61 23.61 -0.11
N ASP A 32 5.31 24.55 0.50
CA ASP A 32 5.64 24.48 1.93
C ASP A 32 4.36 24.62 2.77
N ALA A 33 3.47 25.57 2.44
CA ALA A 33 2.15 25.69 3.05
C ALA A 33 1.27 24.44 2.82
N SER A 34 1.24 23.91 1.59
CA SER A 34 0.48 22.69 1.27
C SER A 34 0.99 21.47 2.04
N ARG A 35 2.29 21.41 2.32
CA ARG A 35 2.93 20.31 3.06
C ARG A 35 2.61 20.38 4.55
N GLU A 36 2.59 21.58 5.13
CA GLU A 36 2.13 21.79 6.51
C GLU A 36 0.70 21.29 6.67
N ILE A 37 -0.21 21.80 5.82
CA ILE A 37 -1.62 21.42 5.81
C ILE A 37 -1.79 19.89 5.67
N ARG A 38 -1.07 19.27 4.73
CA ARG A 38 -1.12 17.81 4.55
C ARG A 38 -0.60 17.07 5.79
N SER A 39 0.47 17.55 6.41
CA SER A 39 1.02 16.92 7.61
C SER A 39 0.08 17.05 8.81
N GLU A 40 -0.65 18.14 8.94
CA GLU A 40 -1.69 18.32 9.97
C GLU A 40 -2.82 17.30 9.77
N PHE A 41 -3.30 17.11 8.54
CA PHE A 41 -4.34 16.13 8.24
C PHE A 41 -3.87 14.68 8.41
N GLU A 42 -2.62 14.38 8.04
CA GLU A 42 -2.05 13.03 8.13
C GLU A 42 -1.71 12.66 9.59
N ASN A 43 -1.36 13.64 10.43
CA ASN A 43 -1.20 13.46 11.88
C ASN A 43 -2.55 13.44 12.63
N ALA A 44 -3.55 14.19 12.18
CA ALA A 44 -4.89 14.19 12.79
C ALA A 44 -5.67 12.88 12.55
N GLY A 45 -5.30 12.13 11.49
CA GLY A 45 -5.95 10.86 11.14
C GLY A 45 -5.18 9.59 11.51
N GLN A 46 -3.91 9.69 11.96
CA GLN A 46 -3.13 8.51 12.33
C GLN A 46 -3.10 8.32 13.86
N PRO A 47 -3.64 7.22 14.41
CA PRO A 47 -3.18 6.76 15.70
C PRO A 47 -1.69 6.45 15.55
N GLN A 48 -0.83 7.17 16.26
CA GLN A 48 0.58 6.84 16.35
C GLN A 48 0.70 5.35 16.72
N GLN A 49 1.19 4.54 15.78
CA GLN A 49 1.54 3.13 15.99
C GLN A 49 3.06 3.05 16.18
N PRO A 50 3.58 3.17 17.42
CA PRO A 50 5.00 3.00 17.70
C PRO A 50 5.48 1.53 17.65
N TYR A 51 4.68 0.58 17.13
CA TYR A 51 4.97 -0.85 17.27
C TYR A 51 5.77 -1.51 16.13
N GLN A 52 6.02 -0.84 14.99
CA GLN A 52 6.62 -1.50 13.82
C GLN A 52 8.16 -1.36 13.70
N GLN A 53 8.82 -0.53 14.52
CA GLN A 53 10.27 -0.30 14.34
C GLN A 53 11.19 -1.21 15.19
N GLN A 54 10.66 -2.01 16.11
CA GLN A 54 11.49 -2.89 16.94
C GLN A 54 11.62 -4.34 16.44
N PHE A 55 10.80 -4.75 15.47
CA PHE A 55 10.73 -6.16 15.06
C PHE A 55 11.75 -6.58 14.00
N ASN A 56 12.55 -5.64 13.45
CA ASN A 56 13.41 -5.93 12.29
C ASN A 56 14.92 -5.94 12.58
N GLN A 57 15.35 -5.89 13.84
CA GLN A 57 16.79 -5.99 14.17
C GLN A 57 17.25 -7.38 14.61
N ASN A 58 16.35 -8.34 14.86
CA ASN A 58 16.74 -9.62 15.46
C ASN A 58 16.50 -10.85 14.56
N TYR A 59 16.23 -10.66 13.28
CA TYR A 59 16.25 -11.74 12.29
C TYR A 59 17.53 -11.67 11.46
N ALA A 60 18.66 -12.03 12.07
CA ALA A 60 19.66 -12.74 11.29
C ALA A 60 18.99 -14.05 10.84
N ALA A 61 18.73 -14.19 9.54
CA ALA A 61 18.13 -15.41 9.00
C ALA A 61 18.94 -16.62 9.51
N PRO A 62 18.32 -17.61 10.19
CA PRO A 62 19.03 -18.84 10.49
C PRO A 62 19.46 -19.46 9.15
N ALA A 63 20.77 -19.67 9.00
CA ALA A 63 21.32 -20.37 7.84
C ALA A 63 20.50 -21.64 7.62
N ALA A 64 19.98 -21.81 6.41
CA ALA A 64 19.16 -22.96 6.04
C ALA A 64 19.87 -24.26 6.45
N PRO A 65 19.15 -25.28 6.97
CA PRO A 65 19.74 -26.58 7.28
C PRO A 65 20.38 -27.14 6.00
N GLN A 66 21.68 -27.38 6.03
CA GLN A 66 22.35 -28.10 4.96
C GLN A 66 21.79 -29.52 4.99
N THR A 67 21.09 -29.91 3.93
CA THR A 67 20.61 -31.28 3.70
C THR A 67 21.78 -32.25 3.83
N PRO A 68 21.73 -33.22 4.76
CA PRO A 68 22.75 -34.26 4.84
C PRO A 68 22.80 -35.03 3.52
N ASP A 69 24.01 -35.18 2.96
CA ASP A 69 24.34 -36.11 1.87
C ASP A 69 23.79 -37.51 2.22
N GLN A 70 22.67 -37.87 1.61
CA GLN A 70 22.13 -39.24 1.63
C GLN A 70 22.83 -40.02 0.51
N PRO A 71 23.55 -41.13 0.81
CA PRO A 71 24.09 -42.00 -0.22
C PRO A 71 22.94 -42.71 -0.96
N LEU A 72 22.95 -42.63 -2.28
CA LEU A 72 22.00 -43.29 -3.17
C LEU A 72 22.03 -44.83 -2.96
N PRO A 73 20.89 -45.50 -2.72
CA PRO A 73 20.81 -46.95 -2.89
C PRO A 73 20.75 -47.30 -4.38
N ASP A 74 21.74 -48.10 -4.78
CA ASP A 74 21.92 -48.72 -6.09
C ASP A 74 20.77 -49.66 -6.48
N ALA A 75 20.53 -49.73 -7.79
CA ALA A 75 19.81 -50.77 -8.53
C ALA A 75 18.30 -50.97 -8.24
N ALA A 76 17.47 -50.51 -9.19
CA ALA A 76 16.83 -51.38 -10.19
C ALA A 76 15.59 -50.69 -10.81
N TYR A 77 15.81 -49.82 -11.78
CA TYR A 77 14.75 -49.41 -12.71
C TYR A 77 14.56 -50.52 -13.75
N THR A 78 13.74 -51.51 -13.44
CA THR A 78 13.24 -52.50 -14.41
C THR A 78 12.05 -51.91 -15.16
N ALA A 79 12.32 -51.53 -16.42
CA ALA A 79 11.48 -51.60 -17.62
C ALA A 79 10.02 -51.06 -17.61
N ALA A 80 9.86 -49.87 -18.22
CA ALA A 80 8.98 -49.47 -19.35
C ALA A 80 7.43 -49.73 -19.34
N PRO A 81 6.58 -49.00 -20.13
CA PRO A 81 6.91 -48.05 -21.21
C PRO A 81 6.17 -46.68 -21.18
N GLU A 82 6.63 -45.80 -22.08
CA GLU A 82 6.06 -44.51 -22.48
C GLU A 82 4.56 -44.54 -22.86
N THR A 83 3.86 -43.43 -22.67
CA THR A 83 3.12 -42.70 -23.73
C THR A 83 2.49 -41.41 -23.19
N THR A 84 2.83 -40.29 -23.84
CA THR A 84 2.26 -38.94 -23.68
C THR A 84 0.78 -38.90 -24.07
N PRO A 85 -0.04 -38.03 -23.46
CA PRO A 85 -0.54 -36.90 -24.24
C PRO A 85 -0.54 -35.58 -23.46
N GLU A 86 -0.12 -34.53 -24.16
CA GLU A 86 -0.11 -33.14 -23.74
C GLU A 86 -1.54 -32.62 -23.47
N SER A 87 -1.73 -31.76 -22.45
CA SER A 87 -3.00 -31.05 -22.25
C SER A 87 -2.75 -29.56 -21.94
N PRO A 88 -3.29 -28.63 -22.76
CA PRO A 88 -3.06 -27.21 -22.63
C PRO A 88 -4.11 -26.53 -21.72
N GLY A 89 -3.64 -25.60 -20.89
CA GLY A 89 -4.33 -24.39 -20.43
C GLY A 89 -5.69 -24.53 -19.72
N THR A 90 -5.70 -24.28 -18.40
CA THR A 90 -6.91 -23.73 -17.76
C THR A 90 -6.54 -22.63 -16.77
N THR A 91 -7.00 -21.43 -17.09
CA THR A 91 -7.04 -20.20 -16.30
C THR A 91 -7.40 -20.45 -14.83
N TYR A 92 -6.56 -19.96 -13.92
CA TYR A 92 -6.85 -19.93 -12.50
C TYR A 92 -8.05 -19.01 -12.22
N VAL A 93 -9.17 -19.58 -11.76
CA VAL A 93 -10.34 -18.82 -11.29
C VAL A 93 -10.18 -18.52 -9.80
N ALA A 94 -10.23 -17.23 -9.44
CA ALA A 94 -10.11 -16.78 -8.06
C ALA A 94 -11.27 -17.28 -7.19
N PRO A 95 -11.04 -17.62 -5.90
CA PRO A 95 -12.09 -18.07 -5.01
C PRO A 95 -13.07 -16.93 -4.67
N LEU A 96 -14.36 -17.25 -4.79
CA LEU A 96 -15.51 -16.43 -4.42
C LEU A 96 -15.45 -16.09 -2.92
N ALA A 97 -15.49 -14.81 -2.57
CA ALA A 97 -15.64 -14.36 -1.18
C ALA A 97 -17.06 -14.68 -0.67
N PRO A 98 -17.25 -15.02 0.62
CA PRO A 98 -18.56 -15.36 1.18
C PRO A 98 -19.43 -14.11 1.35
N SER A 99 -20.65 -14.16 0.79
CA SER A 99 -21.69 -13.14 0.99
C SER A 99 -22.12 -13.09 2.45
N ALA A 100 -21.87 -11.97 3.14
CA ALA A 100 -22.40 -11.70 4.46
C ALA A 100 -23.89 -11.32 4.35
N THR A 101 -24.78 -12.31 4.52
CA THR A 101 -26.19 -12.11 4.77
C THR A 101 -26.50 -12.65 6.17
N GLY A 102 -26.87 -11.77 7.09
CA GLY A 102 -27.25 -12.16 8.45
C GLY A 102 -27.74 -10.98 9.26
N SER A 103 -28.98 -10.56 9.02
CA SER A 103 -29.73 -9.68 9.91
C SER A 103 -30.10 -10.41 11.19
N ALA A 104 -29.76 -9.84 12.34
CA ALA A 104 -30.45 -10.12 13.60
C ALA A 104 -30.49 -8.83 14.44
N SER A 105 -31.63 -8.15 14.37
CA SER A 105 -32.02 -7.09 15.31
C SER A 105 -32.11 -7.65 16.73
N PRO A 106 -31.55 -6.99 17.76
CA PRO A 106 -32.00 -7.19 19.12
C PRO A 106 -33.22 -6.30 19.41
N GLU A 107 -34.34 -6.97 19.64
CA GLU A 107 -35.60 -6.45 20.16
C GLU A 107 -35.38 -5.77 21.54
N ALA A 108 -35.90 -4.55 21.70
CA ALA A 108 -35.78 -3.76 22.92
C ALA A 108 -36.75 -4.22 24.02
N PRO A 109 -36.40 -4.08 25.31
CA PRO A 109 -37.41 -3.99 26.36
C PRO A 109 -37.51 -2.56 26.94
N ALA A 110 -38.76 -2.22 27.25
CA ALA A 110 -39.29 -0.91 27.58
C ALA A 110 -38.68 -0.19 28.79
N THR A 111 -38.72 1.14 28.70
CA THR A 111 -38.53 2.14 29.75
C THR A 111 -39.33 1.84 31.02
N ARG A 112 -38.67 1.93 32.18
CA ARG A 112 -39.32 2.36 33.44
C ARG A 112 -38.48 3.48 34.07
N PRO A 113 -39.04 4.67 34.35
CA PRO A 113 -38.33 5.72 35.08
C PRO A 113 -38.10 5.29 36.54
N ARG A 114 -36.87 5.49 37.04
CA ARG A 114 -36.48 5.12 38.41
C ARG A 114 -37.13 6.09 39.40
N LEU A 115 -38.02 5.59 40.24
CA LEU A 115 -38.77 6.35 41.25
C LEU A 115 -37.90 6.84 42.44
N ASP A 116 -36.61 6.48 42.49
CA ASP A 116 -35.67 6.88 43.56
C ASP A 116 -35.05 8.28 43.42
N GLN A 117 -35.40 9.07 42.40
CA GLN A 117 -34.87 10.45 42.22
C GLN A 117 -35.84 11.56 42.65
N MET A 118 -36.86 11.22 43.44
CA MET A 118 -37.72 12.21 44.09
C MET A 118 -37.44 12.22 45.59
N SER A 119 -36.38 12.91 46.01
CA SER A 119 -36.21 13.53 47.35
C SER A 119 -35.02 14.49 47.34
#